data_AF-A0A2E2WL00-F1
#
_entry.id   AF-A0A2E2WL00-F1
#
_cell.length_a   1.000
_cell.length_b   1.000
_cell.length_c   1.000
_cell.angle_alpha   90.00
_cell.angle_beta   90.00
_cell.angle_gamma   90.00
#
_symmetry.space_group_name_H-M   'P 1'
#
loop_
_entity.id
_entity.type
_entity.pdbx_description
1 polymer ?
#
loop_
_entity_poly.entity_id
_entity_poly.type
_entity_poly.pdbx_seq_one_letter_code
_entity_poly.pdbx_strand_id
1 'polypeptide(L)'
;MPTSLINYGIAFIAICGYASLGVLAKRSSLDVPPFAFIGVTMVFLAGFAITASLLTEKTFSISSLTGQSWIWMIGFAVINFIAFSLYLNAIGKMPVVEYQIIAVITPIIGGILGYLILSEALSPRYFIGIAITALGLYIALKK
;
A
#
# COMPACT_ATOMS: atom_id res chain seq x y z
N MET A 1 15.53 17.59 3.37
CA MET A 1 16.55 16.73 2.71
C MET A 1 16.29 16.77 1.21
N PRO A 2 17.29 16.99 0.35
CA PRO A 2 17.07 16.94 -1.09
C PRO A 2 16.86 15.48 -1.48
N THR A 3 15.62 15.12 -1.79
CA THR A 3 15.26 13.82 -2.36
C THR A 3 15.86 13.72 -3.76
N SER A 4 16.77 12.77 -3.96
CA SER A 4 17.41 12.57 -5.26
C SER A 4 16.36 12.19 -6.32
N LEU A 5 16.54 12.61 -7.57
CA LEU A 5 15.67 12.26 -8.70
C LEU A 5 15.42 10.74 -8.80
N ILE A 6 16.42 9.95 -8.39
CA ILE A 6 16.36 8.48 -8.32
C ILE A 6 15.23 8.01 -7.39
N ASN A 7 15.07 8.62 -6.21
CA ASN A 7 14.03 8.21 -5.25
C ASN A 7 12.63 8.44 -5.82
N TYR A 8 12.42 9.53 -6.57
CA TYR A 8 11.16 9.79 -7.26
C TYR A 8 10.91 8.79 -8.39
N GLY A 9 11.95 8.40 -9.14
CA GLY A 9 11.86 7.37 -10.17
C GLY A 9 11.44 6.01 -9.60
N ILE A 10 12.07 5.59 -8.49
CA ILE A 10 11.71 4.35 -7.79
C ILE A 10 10.25 4.39 -7.31
N ALA A 11 9.84 5.50 -6.68
CA ALA A 11 8.46 5.67 -6.21
C ALA A 11 7.45 5.60 -7.37
N PHE A 12 7.75 6.23 -8.51
CA PHE A 12 6.89 6.20 -9.68
C PHE A 12 6.70 4.76 -10.21
N ILE A 13 7.79 3.99 -10.36
CA ILE A 13 7.73 2.59 -10.79
C ILE A 13 6.90 1.77 -9.82
N ALA A 14 7.09 1.95 -8.50
CA ALA A 14 6.31 1.27 -7.48
C ALA A 14 4.82 1.58 -7.63
N ILE A 15 4.44 2.85 -7.80
CA ILE A 15 3.05 3.28 -7.99
C ILE A 15 2.44 2.62 -9.24
N CYS A 16 3.17 2.55 -10.35
CA CYS A 16 2.70 1.82 -11.55
C CYS A 16 2.45 0.33 -11.25
N GLY A 17 3.35 -0.30 -10.49
CA GLY A 17 3.18 -1.67 -10.02
C GLY A 17 1.91 -1.83 -9.17
N TYR A 18 1.74 -1.02 -8.14
CA TYR A 18 0.56 -1.03 -7.27
C TYR A 18 -0.75 -0.75 -8.02
N ALA A 19 -0.74 0.16 -8.99
CA ALA A 19 -1.91 0.47 -9.82
C ALA A 19 -2.37 -0.74 -10.64
N SER A 20 -1.43 -1.59 -11.09
CA SER A 20 -1.74 -2.82 -11.84
C SER A 20 -2.37 -3.92 -10.99
N LEU A 21 -2.07 -3.96 -9.67
CA LEU A 21 -2.53 -5.04 -8.80
C LEU A 21 -4.05 -5.17 -8.76
N GLY A 22 -4.79 -4.06 -8.80
CA GLY A 22 -6.26 -4.12 -8.78
C GLY A 22 -6.89 -4.65 -10.03
N VAL A 23 -6.27 -4.38 -11.18
CA VAL A 23 -6.72 -4.92 -12.47
C VAL A 23 -6.49 -6.44 -12.50
N LEU A 24 -5.30 -6.88 -12.07
CA LEU A 24 -4.95 -8.29 -12.00
C LEU A 24 -5.82 -9.02 -10.96
N ALA A 25 -5.97 -8.46 -9.76
CA ALA A 25 -6.77 -9.04 -8.69
C ALA A 25 -8.24 -9.15 -9.09
N LYS A 26 -8.84 -8.11 -9.68
CA LYS A 26 -10.22 -8.16 -10.19
C LYS A 26 -10.38 -9.21 -11.29
N ARG A 27 -9.38 -9.37 -12.16
CA ARG A 27 -9.40 -10.38 -13.24
C ARG A 27 -9.36 -11.80 -12.69
N SER A 28 -8.56 -12.06 -11.67
CA SER A 28 -8.40 -13.39 -11.05
C SER A 28 -9.43 -13.72 -9.96
N SER A 29 -9.98 -12.71 -9.27
CA SER A 29 -10.93 -12.90 -8.17
C SER A 29 -12.30 -13.39 -8.64
N LEU A 30 -12.58 -13.34 -9.95
CA LEU A 30 -13.83 -13.89 -10.51
C LEU A 30 -13.90 -15.42 -10.37
N ASP A 31 -12.73 -16.08 -10.27
CA ASP A 31 -12.63 -17.55 -10.32
C ASP A 31 -12.18 -18.17 -8.98
N VAL A 32 -11.80 -17.36 -7.99
CA VAL A 32 -11.17 -17.84 -6.74
C VAL A 32 -11.78 -17.16 -5.50
N PRO A 33 -12.15 -17.92 -4.45
CA PRO A 33 -12.60 -17.33 -3.19
C PRO A 33 -11.58 -16.33 -2.61
N PRO A 34 -12.00 -15.18 -2.06
CA PRO A 34 -11.09 -14.10 -1.68
C PRO A 34 -9.96 -14.51 -0.73
N PHE A 35 -10.24 -15.31 0.30
CA PHE A 35 -9.21 -15.74 1.24
C PHE A 35 -8.23 -16.75 0.64
N ALA A 36 -8.68 -17.59 -0.30
CA ALA A 36 -7.79 -18.49 -1.04
C ALA A 36 -6.85 -17.68 -1.96
N PHE A 37 -7.39 -16.66 -2.65
CA PHE A 37 -6.59 -15.74 -3.44
C PHE A 37 -5.52 -15.04 -2.60
N ILE A 38 -5.88 -14.53 -1.41
CA ILE A 38 -4.94 -13.93 -0.47
C ILE A 38 -3.87 -14.95 -0.07
N GLY A 39 -4.28 -16.14 0.39
CA GLY A 39 -3.33 -17.18 0.82
C GLY A 39 -2.30 -17.53 -0.25
N VAL A 40 -2.75 -17.82 -1.47
CA VAL A 40 -1.88 -18.19 -2.59
C VAL A 40 -0.94 -17.04 -2.95
N THR A 41 -1.45 -15.82 -3.11
CA THR A 41 -0.61 -14.66 -3.47
C THR A 41 0.41 -14.32 -2.40
N MET A 42 0.07 -14.44 -1.11
CA MET A 42 1.00 -14.19 -0.01
C MET A 42 2.10 -15.25 0.07
N VAL A 43 1.82 -16.52 -0.27
CA VAL A 43 2.85 -17.57 -0.36
C VAL A 43 3.87 -17.24 -1.46
N PHE A 44 3.41 -16.86 -2.65
CA PHE A 44 4.31 -16.46 -3.73
C PHE A 44 5.12 -15.21 -3.35
N LEU A 45 4.46 -14.21 -2.76
CA LEU A 45 5.13 -12.99 -2.30
C LEU A 45 6.21 -13.28 -1.26
N ALA A 46 5.92 -14.14 -0.27
CA ALA A 46 6.90 -14.57 0.73
C ALA A 46 8.08 -15.28 0.07
N GLY A 47 7.83 -16.17 -0.89
CA GLY A 47 8.90 -16.85 -1.64
C GLY A 47 9.81 -15.88 -2.39
N PHE A 48 9.23 -14.89 -3.10
CA PHE A 48 10.01 -13.86 -3.77
C PHE A 48 10.78 -12.96 -2.79
N ALA A 49 10.15 -12.56 -1.69
CA ALA A 49 10.78 -11.72 -0.67
C ALA A 49 11.96 -12.43 0.01
N ILE A 50 11.79 -13.70 0.39
CA ILE A 50 12.86 -14.52 0.97
C ILE A 50 14.00 -14.66 -0.03
N THR A 51 13.70 -14.97 -1.29
CA THR A 51 14.72 -15.11 -2.34
C THR A 51 15.49 -13.81 -2.54
N ALA A 52 14.79 -12.68 -2.64
CA ALA A 52 15.42 -11.36 -2.76
C ALA A 52 16.30 -11.05 -1.54
N SER A 53 15.80 -11.27 -0.32
CA SER A 53 16.53 -11.04 0.93
C SER A 53 17.84 -11.86 0.99
N LEU A 54 17.81 -13.14 0.60
CA LEU A 54 19.02 -13.97 0.54
C LEU A 54 20.06 -13.45 -0.48
N LEU A 55 19.61 -12.80 -1.56
CA LEU A 55 20.49 -12.26 -2.59
C LEU A 55 21.07 -10.88 -2.23
N THR A 56 20.27 -10.02 -1.60
CA THR A 56 20.61 -8.59 -1.39
C THR A 56 20.93 -8.22 0.05
N GLU A 57 20.43 -8.97 1.04
CA GLU A 57 20.49 -8.62 2.47
C GLU A 57 21.31 -9.64 3.28
N LYS A 58 22.52 -9.97 2.78
CA LYS A 58 23.38 -11.04 3.34
C LYS A 58 23.74 -10.89 4.82
N THR A 59 23.63 -9.68 5.37
CA THR A 59 23.94 -9.38 6.78
C THR A 59 22.71 -9.46 7.69
N PHE A 60 21.52 -9.64 7.13
CA PHE A 60 20.30 -9.76 7.92
C PHE A 60 20.24 -11.11 8.63
N SER A 61 19.89 -11.09 9.92
CA SER A 61 19.62 -12.29 10.71
C SER A 61 18.27 -12.15 11.40
N ILE A 62 17.43 -13.18 11.34
CA ILE A 62 16.16 -13.21 12.06
C ILE A 62 16.39 -13.07 13.58
N SER A 63 17.51 -13.58 14.09
CA SER A 63 17.85 -13.46 15.51
C SER A 63 18.15 -12.03 15.98
N SER A 64 18.39 -11.09 15.06
CA SER A 64 18.58 -9.68 15.42
C SER A 64 17.24 -8.93 15.59
N LEU A 65 16.10 -9.57 15.33
CA LEU A 65 14.80 -8.95 15.52
C LEU A 65 14.45 -8.83 17.00
N THR A 66 14.16 -7.61 17.42
CA THR A 66 13.69 -7.34 18.79
C THR A 66 12.21 -7.72 18.93
N GLY A 67 11.74 -7.92 20.17
CA GLY A 67 10.32 -8.13 20.44
C GLY A 67 9.43 -6.99 19.89
N GLN A 68 9.93 -5.76 19.92
CA GLN A 68 9.23 -4.61 19.35
C GLN A 68 9.12 -4.69 17.82
N SER A 69 10.17 -5.16 17.13
CA SER A 69 10.15 -5.39 15.68
C SER A 69 9.09 -6.41 15.31
N TRP A 70 8.98 -7.51 16.07
CA TRP A 70 7.95 -8.52 15.88
C TRP A 70 6.53 -7.95 16.05
N ILE A 71 6.29 -7.13 17.08
CA ILE A 71 4.99 -6.49 17.30
C ILE A 71 4.60 -5.64 16.08
N TRP A 72 5.52 -4.82 15.56
CA TRP A 72 5.24 -4.00 14.38
C TRP A 72 5.00 -4.84 13.11
N MET A 73 5.76 -5.91 12.90
CA MET A 73 5.59 -6.80 11.76
C MET A 73 4.25 -7.57 11.82
N ILE A 74 3.86 -8.05 13.01
CA ILE A 74 2.57 -8.70 13.23
C ILE A 74 1.44 -7.70 13.03
N GLY A 75 1.55 -6.50 13.60
CA GLY A 75 0.58 -5.42 13.40
C GLY A 75 0.41 -5.08 11.93
N PHE A 76 1.51 -4.95 11.19
CA PHE A 76 1.50 -4.76 9.74
C PHE A 76 0.77 -5.89 9.01
N ALA A 77 1.08 -7.15 9.34
CA ALA A 77 0.45 -8.31 8.71
C ALA A 77 -1.07 -8.36 8.96
N VAL A 78 -1.52 -8.08 10.19
CA VAL A 78 -2.94 -8.04 10.56
C VAL A 78 -3.68 -6.91 9.83
N ILE A 79 -3.11 -5.69 9.84
CA ILE A 79 -3.71 -4.55 9.13
C ILE A 79 -3.77 -4.83 7.63
N ASN A 80 -2.70 -5.36 7.04
CA ASN A 80 -2.67 -5.74 5.64
C ASN A 80 -3.71 -6.81 5.31
N PHE A 81 -3.87 -7.83 6.15
CA PHE A 81 -4.89 -8.87 5.94
C PHE A 81 -6.30 -8.29 5.93
N ILE A 82 -6.64 -7.44 6.90
CA ILE A 82 -7.96 -6.80 6.98
C ILE A 82 -8.18 -5.87 5.78
N ALA A 83 -7.23 -4.97 5.52
CA ALA A 83 -7.32 -3.99 4.45
C ALA A 83 -7.42 -4.66 3.07
N PHE A 84 -6.58 -5.67 2.81
CA PHE A 84 -6.58 -6.39 1.54
C PHE A 84 -7.85 -7.24 1.36
N SER A 85 -8.40 -7.80 2.44
CA SER A 85 -9.71 -8.49 2.38
C SER A 85 -10.86 -7.54 2.02
N LEU A 86 -10.90 -6.36 2.64
CA LEU A 86 -11.88 -5.32 2.33
C LEU A 86 -11.70 -4.78 0.92
N TYR A 87 -10.46 -4.62 0.48
CA TYR A 87 -10.11 -4.24 -0.87
C TYR A 87 -10.66 -5.21 -1.91
N LEU A 88 -10.40 -6.52 -1.76
CA LEU A 88 -10.92 -7.54 -2.68
C LEU A 88 -12.44 -7.53 -2.72
N ASN A 89 -13.10 -7.32 -1.57
CA ASN A 89 -14.55 -7.18 -1.50
C ASN A 89 -15.05 -5.94 -2.27
N ALA A 90 -14.39 -4.79 -2.08
CA ALA A 90 -14.74 -3.53 -2.72
C ALA A 90 -14.56 -3.63 -4.23
N ILE A 91 -13.37 -4.01 -4.70
CA ILE A 91 -13.13 -4.13 -6.15
C ILE A 91 -14.02 -5.20 -6.76
N GLY A 92 -14.45 -6.24 -6.05
CA GLY A 92 -15.45 -7.18 -6.56
C GLY A 92 -16.77 -6.50 -6.98
N LYS A 93 -17.17 -5.44 -6.28
CA LYS A 93 -18.48 -4.77 -6.40
C LYS A 93 -18.47 -3.45 -7.17
N MET A 94 -17.31 -2.84 -7.40
CA MET A 94 -17.19 -1.58 -8.14
C MET A 94 -16.12 -1.67 -9.25
N PRO A 95 -16.15 -0.76 -10.25
CA PRO A 95 -15.05 -0.59 -11.19
C PRO A 95 -13.74 -0.26 -10.47
N VAL A 96 -12.63 -0.82 -10.95
CA VAL A 96 -11.30 -0.55 -10.38
C VAL A 96 -10.96 0.94 -10.43
N VAL A 97 -11.38 1.64 -11.50
CA VAL A 97 -11.16 3.08 -11.65
C VAL A 97 -11.84 3.89 -10.54
N GLU A 98 -13.08 3.56 -10.18
CA GLU A 98 -13.80 4.24 -9.08
C GLU A 98 -13.08 4.02 -7.74
N TYR A 99 -12.63 2.79 -7.48
CA TYR A 99 -11.83 2.50 -6.29
C TYR A 99 -10.52 3.30 -6.27
N GLN A 100 -9.80 3.37 -7.39
CA GLN A 100 -8.52 4.09 -7.49
C GLN A 100 -8.70 5.59 -7.28
N ILE A 101 -9.79 6.17 -7.77
CA ILE A 101 -10.14 7.57 -7.50
C ILE A 101 -10.37 7.77 -5.99
N ILE A 102 -11.11 6.89 -5.31
CA ILE A 102 -11.30 6.96 -3.86
C ILE A 102 -9.97 6.81 -3.11
N ALA A 103 -9.07 5.94 -3.59
CA ALA A 103 -7.76 5.68 -2.99
C ALA A 103 -6.83 6.91 -2.97
N VAL A 104 -7.17 7.98 -3.70
CA VAL A 104 -6.50 9.29 -3.63
C VAL A 104 -6.63 9.95 -2.24
N ILE A 105 -7.47 9.43 -1.35
CA ILE A 105 -7.48 9.80 0.08
C ILE A 105 -6.24 9.29 0.85
N THR A 106 -5.53 8.27 0.33
CA THR A 106 -4.39 7.61 0.99
C THR A 106 -3.31 8.57 1.46
N PRO A 107 -2.85 9.56 0.67
CA PRO A 107 -1.90 10.56 1.13
C PRO A 107 -2.38 11.28 2.39
N ILE A 108 -3.66 11.67 2.46
CA ILE A 108 -4.24 12.38 3.61
C ILE A 108 -4.08 11.55 4.89
N ILE A 109 -4.55 10.30 4.85
CA ILE A 109 -4.46 9.37 5.98
C ILE A 109 -2.98 9.07 6.31
N GLY A 110 -2.17 8.83 5.29
CA GLY A 110 -0.74 8.54 5.42
C GLY A 110 0.04 9.66 6.10
N GLY A 111 -0.19 10.92 5.71
CA GLY A 111 0.47 12.05 6.37
C GLY A 111 -0.01 12.30 7.80
N ILE A 112 -1.31 12.07 8.10
CA ILE A 112 -1.80 12.11 9.49
C ILE A 112 -1.12 11.02 10.33
N LEU A 113 -1.06 9.79 9.84
CA LEU A 113 -0.40 8.69 10.53
C LEU A 113 1.12 8.89 10.63
N GLY A 114 1.77 9.46 9.61
CA GLY A 114 3.18 9.86 9.65
C GLY A 114 3.46 10.90 10.73
N TYR A 115 2.58 11.90 10.87
CA TYR A 115 2.67 12.87 11.96
C TYR A 115 2.47 12.21 13.34
N LEU A 116 1.44 11.36 13.50
CA LEU A 116 1.07 10.79 14.80
C LEU A 116 2.01 9.67 15.26
N ILE A 117 2.45 8.80 14.36
CA ILE A 117 3.20 7.58 14.67
C ILE A 117 4.70 7.80 14.47
N LEU A 118 5.09 8.50 13.41
CA LEU A 118 6.49 8.72 13.05
C LEU A 118 7.02 10.10 13.51
N SER A 119 6.16 10.95 14.09
CA SER A 119 6.50 12.32 14.50
C SER A 119 7.04 13.18 13.35
N GLU A 120 6.61 12.91 12.11
CA GLU A 120 7.03 13.66 10.93
C GLU A 120 6.36 15.03 10.87
N ALA A 121 7.14 16.09 10.64
CA ALA A 121 6.60 17.45 10.53
C ALA A 121 5.81 17.63 9.22
N LEU A 122 4.53 17.98 9.33
CA LEU A 122 3.70 18.33 8.19
C LEU A 122 3.88 19.81 7.82
N SER A 123 4.36 20.06 6.61
CA SER A 123 4.45 21.42 6.08
C SER A 123 3.06 22.05 5.93
N PRO A 124 2.86 23.35 6.17
CA PRO A 124 1.60 24.04 5.84
C PRO A 124 1.16 23.84 4.37
N ARG A 125 2.11 23.66 3.45
CA ARG A 125 1.85 23.39 2.02
C ARG A 125 1.19 22.03 1.78
N TYR A 126 1.41 21.08 2.69
CA TYR A 126 0.78 19.76 2.63
C TYR A 126 -0.74 19.87 2.72
N PHE A 127 -1.26 20.72 3.61
CA PHE A 127 -2.70 20.94 3.77
C PHE A 127 -3.35 21.58 2.52
N ILE A 128 -2.62 22.46 1.83
CA ILE A 128 -3.07 23.00 0.54
C ILE A 128 -3.17 21.87 -0.51
N GLY A 129 -2.16 21.00 -0.57
CA GLY A 129 -2.17 19.82 -1.44
C GLY A 129 -3.35 18.87 -1.13
N ILE A 130 -3.64 18.65 0.15
CA ILE A 130 -4.82 17.88 0.59
C ILE A 130 -6.11 18.53 0.08
N ALA A 131 -6.27 19.85 0.25
CA ALA A 131 -7.47 20.55 -0.17
C ALA A 131 -7.71 20.43 -1.68
N ILE A 132 -6.65 20.60 -2.48
CA ILE A 132 -6.69 20.43 -3.94
C ILE A 132 -7.07 18.99 -4.31
N THR A 133 -6.48 18.02 -3.63
CA THR A 133 -6.73 16.59 -3.84
C THR A 133 -8.20 16.24 -3.53
N ALA A 134 -8.74 16.73 -2.42
CA ALA A 134 -10.12 16.53 -2.03
C ALA A 134 -11.11 17.19 -3.01
N LEU A 135 -10.80 18.39 -3.51
CA LEU A 135 -11.58 19.05 -4.56
C LEU A 135 -11.59 18.25 -5.86
N GLY A 136 -10.43 17.75 -6.30
CA GLY A 136 -10.32 16.90 -7.48
C GLY A 136 -11.15 15.62 -7.35
N LEU A 137 -11.09 14.98 -6.18
CA LEU A 137 -11.90 13.81 -5.85
C LEU A 137 -13.40 14.10 -5.91
N TYR A 138 -13.84 15.21 -5.32
CA TYR A 138 -15.25 15.63 -5.34
C TYR A 138 -15.75 15.85 -6.78
N ILE A 139 -14.96 16.52 -7.62
CA ILE A 139 -15.31 16.74 -9.03
C ILE A 139 -15.41 15.41 -9.79
N ALA A 140 -14.45 14.49 -9.57
CA ALA A 140 -14.40 13.21 -10.27
C ALA A 140 -15.55 12.26 -9.90
N LEU A 141 -16.04 12.32 -8.66
CA LEU A 141 -17.11 11.45 -8.17
C LEU A 141 -18.51 12.05 -8.32
N LYS A 142 -18.62 13.36 -8.59
CA LYS A 142 -19.90 14.04 -8.80
C LYS A 142 -20.45 13.67 -10.18
N LYS A 143 -21.56 12.93 -10.19
CA LYS A 143 -22.37 12.66 -11.38
C LYS A 143 -23.14 13.92 -11.81
#